data_AF-A0A376LNU3-F1
#
_entry.id   AF-A0A376LNU3-F1
#
_cell.length_a   1.000
_cell.length_b   1.000
_cell.length_c   1.000
_cell.angle_alpha   90.00
_cell.angle_beta   90.00
_cell.angle_gamma   90.00
#
_symmetry.space_group_name_H-M   'P 1'
#
loop_
_entity.id
_entity.type
_entity.pdbx_description
1 polymer ?
#
loop_
_entity_poly.entity_id
_entity_poly.type
_entity_poly.pdbx_seq_one_letter_code
_entity_poly.pdbx_strand_id
1 'polypeptide(L)'
;MLLPEKPEIAHEIAQRLLGQKKLPSLEWLKIVATDEHILASLEKYHEPYAIFDDYYCGAIWSATVLQEQGVAALPRFAPYVASDYCADVLSHINHPFALTLLIRVAGHTKRCHDRMTKACAAFPHAALAALAELLVQKEENSWRIMLMTMLISQPTLAEQVIPWLSTPAVAVLKSCQQQLKQPSNHASADLLPAIVVSPPWLSKKKKSPIPVLDLAPLNLESICTITDTEAKEFQTHWDWEPHKPGEGAKDFLYSLGYRRWDFDTYKYIGASDSAIDAWEREDFATLIQMFKAHHAPYQGEWHLNSLPFLPMQKAIKLWEFLSKEPHTAIKPVMLYLRLAGMSGFLHSFSRYPQEGFAVANYFAATELAPAVARAFNKLKTLRQDARTWLLKYPQHAITGLLPSALGKAGEAQDNARAALRMLIENDHQPLLQEIAQRYNLPEVTDAVNALLALDPLDNHPTKNPDTSGLLSAIALDAPGIKSKTPNHCQIAPSSTSVKCSASLRKIRCIRGYYR
;
A
#
# COMPACT_ATOMS: atom_id res chain seq x y z
N MET A 1 19.20 4.58 37.00
CA MET A 1 19.22 3.17 37.42
C MET A 1 17.83 2.83 37.90
N LEU A 2 17.07 2.07 37.14
CA LEU A 2 15.76 1.55 37.55
C LEU A 2 16.04 0.24 38.30
N LEU A 3 15.52 0.08 39.51
CA LEU A 3 15.71 -1.10 40.38
C LEU A 3 14.37 -1.81 40.52
N PRO A 4 14.00 -2.74 39.60
CA PRO A 4 12.71 -3.43 39.63
C PRO A 4 12.44 -4.14 40.97
N GLU A 5 13.48 -4.61 41.63
CA GLU A 5 13.43 -5.30 42.93
C GLU A 5 13.13 -4.37 44.12
N LYS A 6 13.11 -3.05 43.92
CA LYS A 6 12.84 -2.03 44.95
C LYS A 6 11.92 -0.93 44.42
N PRO A 7 10.63 -1.24 44.17
CA PRO A 7 9.68 -0.28 43.63
C PRO A 7 9.45 0.94 44.54
N GLU A 8 9.73 0.81 45.83
CA GLU A 8 9.62 1.88 46.84
C GLU A 8 10.56 3.05 46.52
N ILE A 9 11.71 2.78 45.91
CA ILE A 9 12.64 3.83 45.46
C ILE A 9 12.00 4.64 44.33
N ALA A 10 11.35 3.97 43.37
CA ALA A 10 10.64 4.65 42.30
C ALA A 10 9.46 5.47 42.85
N HIS A 11 8.76 4.93 43.87
CA HIS A 11 7.67 5.64 44.54
C HIS A 11 8.15 6.90 45.26
N GLU A 12 9.23 6.81 46.03
CA GLU A 12 9.80 7.93 46.76
C GLU A 12 10.31 9.01 45.81
N ILE A 13 10.98 8.62 44.71
CA ILE A 13 11.40 9.56 43.66
C ILE A 13 10.17 10.24 43.06
N ALA A 14 9.11 9.50 42.74
CA ALA A 14 7.89 10.08 42.21
C ALA A 14 7.25 11.06 43.19
N GLN A 15 7.08 10.69 44.47
CA GLN A 15 6.48 11.55 45.49
C GLN A 15 7.25 12.86 45.69
N ARG A 16 8.59 12.83 45.63
CA ARG A 16 9.42 14.03 45.78
C ARG A 16 9.37 14.96 44.57
N LEU A 17 9.26 14.40 43.37
CA LEU A 17 9.46 15.14 42.11
C LEU A 17 8.16 15.46 41.35
N LEU A 18 7.06 14.74 41.63
CA LEU A 18 5.75 15.05 41.08
C LEU A 18 5.31 16.46 41.51
N GLY A 19 5.01 17.32 40.54
CA GLY A 19 4.61 18.71 40.78
C GLY A 19 5.74 19.74 40.68
N GLN A 20 7.00 19.31 40.59
CA GLN A 20 8.11 20.19 40.22
C GLN A 20 8.08 20.49 38.70
N LYS A 21 8.90 21.44 38.21
CA LYS A 21 9.03 21.76 36.76
C LYS A 21 9.01 20.49 35.91
N LYS A 22 8.35 20.48 34.76
CA LYS A 22 8.17 19.29 33.90
C LYS A 22 9.52 18.58 33.69
N LEU A 23 9.73 17.47 34.41
CA LEU A 23 10.85 16.55 34.26
C LEU A 23 10.37 15.37 33.41
N PRO A 24 10.64 15.32 32.09
CA PRO A 24 10.12 14.26 31.24
C PRO A 24 10.66 12.88 31.63
N SER A 25 11.83 12.83 32.28
CA SER A 25 12.44 11.59 32.75
C SER A 25 11.65 10.86 33.84
N LEU A 26 10.63 11.49 34.43
CA LEU A 26 9.71 10.82 35.36
C LEU A 26 8.90 9.70 34.67
N GLU A 27 8.74 9.77 33.35
CA GLU A 27 8.09 8.73 32.57
C GLU A 27 8.72 7.34 32.80
N TRP A 28 10.04 7.26 32.96
CA TRP A 28 10.77 6.01 33.21
C TRP A 28 10.32 5.27 34.47
N LEU A 29 9.75 5.98 35.46
CA LEU A 29 9.25 5.37 36.67
C LEU A 29 8.05 4.46 36.41
N LYS A 30 7.35 4.61 35.27
CA LYS A 30 6.24 3.72 34.87
C LYS A 30 6.67 2.26 34.66
N ILE A 31 7.96 1.99 34.44
CA ILE A 31 8.48 0.62 34.27
C ILE A 31 8.51 -0.11 35.63
N VAL A 32 8.81 0.60 36.72
CA VAL A 32 9.09 0.00 38.03
C VAL A 32 8.01 0.28 39.07
N ALA A 33 7.38 1.47 39.05
CA ALA A 33 6.38 1.83 40.04
C ALA A 33 5.18 0.88 40.01
N THR A 34 4.76 0.41 41.19
CA THR A 34 3.60 -0.46 41.39
C THR A 34 2.39 0.23 42.07
N ASP A 35 2.56 1.41 42.66
CA ASP A 35 1.51 2.12 43.40
C ASP A 35 0.55 2.81 42.42
N GLU A 36 -0.75 2.55 42.56
CA GLU A 36 -1.78 3.02 41.62
C GLU A 36 -1.90 4.55 41.58
N HIS A 37 -1.77 5.23 42.72
CA HIS A 37 -1.88 6.69 42.80
C HIS A 37 -0.68 7.37 42.13
N ILE A 38 0.51 6.80 42.29
CA ILE A 38 1.73 7.24 41.63
C ILE A 38 1.63 7.00 40.13
N LEU A 39 1.18 5.82 39.69
CA LEU A 39 1.02 5.50 38.27
C LEU A 39 0.00 6.40 37.57
N ALA A 40 -1.14 6.68 38.22
CA ALA A 40 -2.13 7.64 37.72
C ALA A 40 -1.51 9.04 37.59
N SER A 41 -0.68 9.45 38.55
CA SER A 41 0.05 10.72 38.49
C SER A 41 1.11 10.75 37.38
N LEU A 42 1.70 9.60 37.04
CA LEU A 42 2.69 9.45 35.98
C LEU A 42 2.06 9.37 34.57
N GLU A 43 0.78 9.04 34.44
CA GLU A 43 0.10 8.89 33.14
C GLU A 43 0.30 10.10 32.21
N LYS A 44 0.29 11.30 32.79
CA LYS A 44 0.53 12.59 32.10
C LYS A 44 1.91 12.74 31.45
N TYR A 45 2.88 11.89 31.77
CA TYR A 45 4.22 11.89 31.18
C TYR A 45 4.30 10.82 30.09
N HIS A 46 4.15 11.20 28.83
CA HIS A 46 4.28 10.30 27.68
C HIS A 46 5.07 10.92 26.51
N GLU A 47 5.65 12.10 26.73
CA GLU A 47 6.43 12.86 25.76
C GLU A 47 7.63 13.50 26.48
N PRO A 48 8.84 13.56 25.87
CA PRO A 48 9.14 13.17 24.49
C PRO A 48 9.63 11.72 24.33
N TYR A 49 9.78 10.96 25.41
CA TYR A 49 10.42 9.63 25.33
C TYR A 49 9.48 8.56 24.81
N ALA A 50 8.19 8.73 25.06
CA ALA A 50 7.15 7.80 24.68
C ALA A 50 7.52 6.34 24.99
N ILE A 51 7.92 6.04 26.22
CA ILE A 51 8.78 4.88 26.52
C ILE A 51 8.21 3.57 25.96
N PHE A 52 6.92 3.31 26.11
CA PHE A 52 6.32 2.05 25.64
C PHE A 52 6.10 1.98 24.12
N ASP A 53 6.38 3.07 23.40
CA ASP A 53 6.32 3.21 21.95
C ASP A 53 7.66 3.61 21.30
N ASP A 54 8.76 3.63 22.06
CA ASP A 54 10.08 3.89 21.51
C ASP A 54 10.47 2.87 20.43
N TYR A 55 11.05 3.38 19.33
CA TYR A 55 11.41 2.59 18.15
C TYR A 55 12.37 1.44 18.45
N TYR A 56 13.33 1.65 19.36
CA TYR A 56 14.38 0.68 19.63
C TYR A 56 14.01 -0.28 20.75
N CYS A 57 13.37 0.23 21.81
CA CYS A 57 13.24 -0.47 23.07
C CYS A 57 11.80 -0.52 23.61
N GLY A 58 10.82 0.14 22.98
CA GLY A 58 9.46 0.25 23.52
C GLY A 58 8.76 -1.09 23.70
N ALA A 59 8.94 -2.01 22.73
CA ALA A 59 8.44 -3.38 22.84
C ALA A 59 9.11 -4.16 23.98
N ILE A 60 10.41 -3.94 24.20
CA ILE A 60 11.17 -4.59 25.28
C ILE A 60 10.63 -4.13 26.63
N TRP A 61 10.52 -2.82 26.86
CA TRP A 61 10.02 -2.30 28.13
C TRP A 61 8.56 -2.66 28.39
N SER A 62 7.72 -2.70 27.34
CA SER A 62 6.34 -3.18 27.44
C SER A 62 6.29 -4.66 27.84
N ALA A 63 7.13 -5.51 27.23
CA ALA A 63 7.22 -6.92 27.59
C ALA A 63 7.75 -7.10 29.02
N THR A 64 8.77 -6.34 29.43
CA THR A 64 9.33 -6.38 30.78
C THR A 64 8.29 -6.03 31.83
N VAL A 65 7.55 -4.92 31.67
CA VAL A 65 6.54 -4.54 32.67
C VAL A 65 5.39 -5.54 32.74
N LEU A 66 5.00 -6.15 31.61
CA LEU A 66 4.02 -7.23 31.56
C LEU A 66 4.52 -8.52 32.22
N GLN A 67 5.80 -8.84 32.05
CA GLN A 67 6.42 -10.02 32.66
C GLN A 67 6.50 -9.88 34.18
N GLU A 68 6.90 -8.71 34.68
CA GLU A 68 7.08 -8.46 36.11
C GLU A 68 5.76 -8.20 36.84
N GLN A 69 4.80 -7.54 36.19
CA GLN A 69 3.59 -7.02 36.86
C GLN A 69 2.27 -7.56 36.28
N GLY A 70 2.35 -8.43 35.27
CA GLY A 70 1.19 -9.08 34.67
C GLY A 70 0.17 -8.09 34.09
N VAL A 71 -1.11 -8.44 34.19
CA VAL A 71 -2.22 -7.64 33.64
C VAL A 71 -2.40 -6.28 34.35
N ALA A 72 -1.85 -6.10 35.55
CA ALA A 72 -1.88 -4.82 36.26
C ALA A 72 -1.08 -3.72 35.54
N ALA A 73 -0.18 -4.09 34.61
CA ALA A 73 0.55 -3.14 33.78
C ALA A 73 -0.31 -2.52 32.65
N LEU A 74 -1.39 -3.17 32.23
CA LEU A 74 -2.14 -2.79 31.03
C LEU A 74 -2.62 -1.32 31.01
N PRO A 75 -3.12 -0.72 32.10
CA PRO A 75 -3.51 0.69 32.11
C PRO A 75 -2.40 1.65 31.68
N ARG A 76 -1.13 1.30 31.90
CA ARG A 76 0.03 2.15 31.57
C ARG A 76 0.20 2.36 30.07
N PHE A 77 -0.34 1.47 29.25
CA PHE A 77 -0.25 1.51 27.80
C PHE A 77 -1.31 2.40 27.14
N ALA A 78 -2.34 2.83 27.89
CA ALA A 78 -3.44 3.61 27.34
C ALA A 78 -3.00 4.88 26.57
N PRO A 79 -1.99 5.66 27.02
CA PRO A 79 -1.52 6.82 26.26
C PRO A 79 -0.84 6.49 24.92
N TYR A 80 -0.37 5.25 24.74
CA TYR A 80 0.51 4.84 23.64
C TYR A 80 -0.18 3.96 22.60
N VAL A 81 -1.41 3.49 22.87
CA VAL A 81 -2.11 2.48 22.03
C VAL A 81 -2.48 2.96 20.63
N ALA A 82 -2.49 4.27 20.37
CA ALA A 82 -2.70 4.80 19.02
C ALA A 82 -1.48 4.56 18.11
N SER A 83 -0.29 4.38 18.69
CA SER A 83 0.96 4.18 17.96
C SER A 83 1.23 2.71 17.63
N ASP A 84 2.22 2.46 16.78
CA ASP A 84 2.43 1.13 16.20
C ASP A 84 3.10 0.13 17.16
N TYR A 85 4.10 0.54 17.95
CA TYR A 85 4.90 -0.41 18.74
C TYR A 85 4.17 -0.89 19.98
N CYS A 86 3.60 0.04 20.76
CA CYS A 86 2.86 -0.33 21.96
C CYS A 86 1.61 -1.16 21.64
N ALA A 87 0.87 -0.76 20.61
CA ALA A 87 -0.35 -1.44 20.22
C ALA A 87 -0.08 -2.85 19.67
N ASP A 88 1.05 -3.07 19.00
CA ASP A 88 1.45 -4.41 18.54
C ASP A 88 1.61 -5.37 19.73
N VAL A 89 2.24 -4.93 20.82
CA VAL A 89 2.34 -5.73 22.06
C VAL A 89 0.94 -6.06 22.60
N LEU A 90 0.06 -5.05 22.72
CA LEU A 90 -1.32 -5.25 23.19
C LEU A 90 -2.11 -6.23 22.32
N SER A 91 -1.85 -6.29 21.02
CA SER A 91 -2.56 -7.17 20.08
C SER A 91 -2.30 -8.67 20.31
N HIS A 92 -1.27 -9.01 21.10
CA HIS A 92 -0.91 -10.38 21.47
C HIS A 92 -1.47 -10.80 22.84
N ILE A 93 -2.19 -9.91 23.55
CA ILE A 93 -2.67 -10.15 24.91
C ILE A 93 -4.13 -10.57 24.89
N ASN A 94 -4.42 -11.81 25.28
CA ASN A 94 -5.78 -12.33 25.46
C ASN A 94 -6.41 -11.81 26.76
N HIS A 95 -6.71 -10.51 26.84
CA HIS A 95 -7.32 -9.91 28.03
C HIS A 95 -8.33 -8.82 27.63
N PRO A 96 -9.56 -8.81 28.18
CA PRO A 96 -10.60 -7.85 27.79
C PRO A 96 -10.14 -6.39 27.83
N PHE A 97 -9.37 -6.01 28.85
CA PHE A 97 -8.85 -4.64 28.96
C PHE A 97 -7.87 -4.26 27.84
N ALA A 98 -7.05 -5.19 27.34
CA ALA A 98 -6.15 -4.92 26.21
C ALA A 98 -6.96 -4.68 24.92
N LEU A 99 -8.00 -5.48 24.69
CA LEU A 99 -8.93 -5.30 23.57
C LEU A 99 -9.72 -3.98 23.72
N THR A 100 -10.13 -3.60 24.93
CA THR A 100 -10.77 -2.31 25.21
C THR A 100 -9.89 -1.14 24.76
N LEU A 101 -8.59 -1.16 25.05
CA LEU A 101 -7.66 -0.11 24.60
C LEU A 101 -7.57 -0.02 23.07
N LEU A 102 -7.48 -1.18 22.39
CA LEU A 102 -7.43 -1.23 20.92
C LEU A 102 -8.74 -0.77 20.27
N ILE A 103 -9.90 -1.16 20.82
CA ILE A 103 -11.22 -0.77 20.31
C ILE A 103 -11.42 0.75 20.40
N ARG A 104 -10.98 1.39 21.49
CA ARG A 104 -11.12 2.83 21.69
C ARG A 104 -10.39 3.66 20.63
N VAL A 105 -9.25 3.19 20.14
CA VAL A 105 -8.45 3.90 19.11
C VAL A 105 -8.68 3.39 17.69
N ALA A 106 -9.58 2.43 17.49
CA ALA A 106 -9.81 1.81 16.18
C ALA A 106 -10.19 2.83 15.08
N GLY A 107 -10.79 3.96 15.45
CA GLY A 107 -11.16 5.04 14.53
C GLY A 107 -10.04 6.00 14.14
N HIS A 108 -8.86 5.95 14.77
CA HIS A 108 -7.79 6.95 14.54
C HIS A 108 -7.11 6.77 13.18
N THR A 109 -6.75 5.54 12.81
CA THR A 109 -6.09 5.25 11.53
C THR A 109 -6.52 3.88 10.99
N LYS A 110 -6.30 3.63 9.69
CA LYS A 110 -6.53 2.31 9.08
C LYS A 110 -5.69 1.21 9.75
N ARG A 111 -4.48 1.53 10.24
CA ARG A 111 -3.62 0.57 10.96
C ARG A 111 -4.22 0.21 12.31
N CYS A 112 -4.75 1.18 13.05
CA CYS A 112 -5.43 0.94 14.32
C CYS A 112 -6.64 0.01 14.12
N HIS A 113 -7.45 0.27 13.08
CA HIS A 113 -8.59 -0.59 12.74
C HIS A 113 -8.16 -2.03 12.40
N ASP A 114 -7.19 -2.20 11.49
CA ASP A 114 -6.69 -3.52 11.08
C ASP A 114 -6.13 -4.33 12.26
N ARG A 115 -5.36 -3.67 13.12
CA ARG A 115 -4.81 -4.28 14.34
C ARG A 115 -5.91 -4.71 15.30
N MET A 116 -6.88 -3.84 15.58
CA MET A 116 -8.03 -4.17 16.41
C MET A 116 -8.80 -5.38 15.83
N THR A 117 -9.08 -5.40 14.53
CA THR A 117 -9.79 -6.51 13.88
C THR A 117 -9.04 -7.82 14.04
N LYS A 118 -7.71 -7.82 13.82
CA LYS A 118 -6.87 -9.02 14.01
C LYS A 118 -6.86 -9.51 15.46
N ALA A 119 -6.71 -8.61 16.42
CA ALA A 119 -6.72 -8.96 17.83
C ALA A 119 -8.08 -9.53 18.27
N CYS A 120 -9.18 -8.92 17.83
CA CYS A 120 -10.54 -9.41 18.11
C CYS A 120 -10.80 -10.78 17.48
N ALA A 121 -10.26 -11.04 16.28
CA ALA A 121 -10.37 -12.35 15.63
C ALA A 121 -9.53 -13.43 16.34
N ALA A 122 -8.36 -13.07 16.85
CA ALA A 122 -7.50 -13.98 17.61
C ALA A 122 -8.07 -14.30 19.00
N PHE A 123 -8.72 -13.33 19.65
CA PHE A 123 -9.22 -13.45 21.03
C PHE A 123 -10.72 -13.08 21.12
N PRO A 124 -11.62 -13.89 20.53
CA PRO A 124 -13.02 -13.53 20.39
C PRO A 124 -13.78 -13.44 21.73
N HIS A 125 -13.42 -14.26 22.72
CA HIS A 125 -13.99 -14.18 24.07
C HIS A 125 -13.68 -12.84 24.75
N ALA A 126 -12.40 -12.45 24.73
CA ALA A 126 -11.95 -11.20 25.34
C ALA A 126 -12.52 -9.97 24.63
N ALA A 127 -12.63 -10.03 23.29
CA ALA A 127 -13.23 -8.97 22.49
C ALA A 127 -14.73 -8.82 22.76
N LEU A 128 -15.48 -9.92 22.84
CA LEU A 128 -16.90 -9.89 23.20
C LEU A 128 -17.10 -9.31 24.61
N ALA A 129 -16.25 -9.70 25.56
CA ALA A 129 -16.27 -9.14 26.91
C ALA A 129 -16.01 -7.62 26.91
N ALA A 130 -14.95 -7.20 26.21
CA ALA A 130 -14.56 -5.80 26.08
C ALA A 130 -15.67 -4.93 25.47
N LEU A 131 -16.29 -5.39 24.39
CA LEU A 131 -17.39 -4.68 23.71
C LEU A 131 -18.63 -4.56 24.60
N ALA A 132 -18.99 -5.62 25.33
CA ALA A 132 -20.13 -5.58 26.23
C ALA A 132 -19.92 -4.57 27.37
N GLU A 133 -18.74 -4.55 27.99
CA GLU A 133 -18.38 -3.59 29.05
C GLU A 133 -18.27 -2.15 28.51
N LEU A 134 -17.73 -1.97 27.30
CA LEU A 134 -17.65 -0.65 26.67
C LEU A 134 -19.04 -0.05 26.39
N LEU A 135 -19.98 -0.86 25.94
CA LEU A 135 -21.36 -0.43 25.67
C LEU A 135 -22.13 -0.04 26.94
N VAL A 136 -21.75 -0.56 28.11
CA VAL A 136 -22.26 -0.08 29.40
C VAL A 136 -21.76 1.34 29.69
N GLN A 137 -20.50 1.63 29.37
CA GLN A 137 -19.89 2.93 29.62
C GLN A 137 -20.39 4.00 28.65
N LYS A 138 -20.52 3.65 27.37
CA LYS A 138 -20.93 4.57 26.30
C LYS A 138 -21.57 3.80 25.16
N GLU A 139 -22.77 4.24 24.79
CA GLU A 139 -23.48 3.71 23.63
C GLU A 139 -22.81 4.19 22.33
N GLU A 140 -22.25 3.26 21.54
CA GLU A 140 -21.62 3.58 20.25
C GLU A 140 -22.05 2.57 19.17
N ASN A 141 -22.53 3.09 18.04
CA ASN A 141 -23.06 2.26 16.94
C ASN A 141 -22.01 1.31 16.36
N SER A 142 -20.75 1.76 16.24
CA SER A 142 -19.64 0.96 15.73
C SER A 142 -19.40 -0.28 16.60
N TRP A 143 -19.34 -0.11 17.92
CA TRP A 143 -19.15 -1.17 18.90
C TRP A 143 -20.33 -2.13 18.94
N ARG A 144 -21.56 -1.61 18.85
CA ARG A 144 -22.76 -2.46 18.76
C ARG A 144 -22.78 -3.32 17.50
N ILE A 145 -22.44 -2.75 16.35
CA ILE A 145 -22.35 -3.51 15.08
C ILE A 145 -21.30 -4.62 15.20
N MET A 146 -20.13 -4.32 15.79
CA MET A 146 -19.09 -5.33 16.02
C MET A 146 -19.58 -6.44 16.96
N LEU A 147 -20.20 -6.09 18.09
CA LEU A 147 -20.76 -7.06 19.05
C LEU A 147 -21.81 -7.96 18.37
N MET A 148 -22.73 -7.36 17.61
CA MET A 148 -23.76 -8.09 16.86
C MET A 148 -23.15 -9.02 15.81
N THR A 149 -22.13 -8.56 15.08
CA THR A 149 -21.42 -9.37 14.08
C THR A 149 -20.77 -10.60 14.73
N MET A 150 -20.16 -10.44 15.91
CA MET A 150 -19.56 -11.53 16.66
C MET A 150 -20.61 -12.52 17.18
N LEU A 151 -21.74 -12.02 17.69
CA LEU A 151 -22.86 -12.86 18.14
C LEU A 151 -23.50 -13.67 17.00
N ILE A 152 -23.62 -13.08 15.81
CA ILE A 152 -24.11 -13.77 14.61
C ILE A 152 -23.13 -14.87 14.20
N SER A 153 -21.84 -14.56 14.20
CA SER A 153 -20.80 -15.48 13.72
C SER A 153 -20.55 -16.64 14.70
N GLN A 154 -20.65 -16.39 16.01
CA GLN A 154 -20.28 -17.33 17.07
C GLN A 154 -21.22 -17.21 18.29
N PRO A 155 -22.48 -17.66 18.17
CA PRO A 155 -23.52 -17.43 19.20
C PRO A 155 -23.22 -18.10 20.54
N THR A 156 -22.48 -19.20 20.55
CA THR A 156 -22.11 -19.96 21.77
C THR A 156 -21.11 -19.22 22.67
N LEU A 157 -20.35 -18.26 22.13
CA LEU A 157 -19.38 -17.48 22.92
C LEU A 157 -20.05 -16.62 23.99
N ALA A 158 -21.27 -16.16 23.73
CA ALA A 158 -21.98 -15.27 24.62
C ALA A 158 -22.16 -15.91 26.01
N GLU A 159 -22.56 -17.18 26.07
CA GLU A 159 -22.77 -17.90 27.33
C GLU A 159 -21.46 -18.14 28.08
N GLN A 160 -20.36 -18.37 27.36
CA GLN A 160 -19.04 -18.64 27.93
C GLN A 160 -18.42 -17.41 28.60
N VAL A 161 -18.78 -16.20 28.16
CA VAL A 161 -18.22 -14.95 28.66
C VAL A 161 -19.03 -14.36 29.82
N ILE A 162 -20.31 -14.75 30.00
CA ILE A 162 -21.18 -14.28 31.10
C ILE A 162 -20.50 -14.30 32.49
N PRO A 163 -19.74 -15.34 32.89
CA PRO A 163 -19.11 -15.38 34.22
C PRO A 163 -18.07 -14.27 34.46
N TRP A 164 -17.57 -13.63 33.41
CA TRP A 164 -16.51 -12.61 33.48
C TRP A 164 -17.04 -11.19 33.32
N LEU A 165 -18.36 -11.03 33.15
CA LEU A 165 -19.00 -9.76 32.87
C LEU A 165 -19.66 -9.15 34.11
N SER A 166 -19.70 -7.82 34.13
CA SER A 166 -20.54 -7.06 35.05
C SER A 166 -22.04 -7.31 34.78
N THR A 167 -22.87 -7.19 35.81
CA THR A 167 -24.34 -7.36 35.68
C THR A 167 -24.95 -6.47 34.56
N PRO A 168 -24.55 -5.19 34.40
CA PRO A 168 -24.99 -4.37 33.29
C PRO A 168 -24.53 -4.88 31.92
N ALA A 169 -23.29 -5.36 31.80
CA ALA A 169 -22.76 -5.89 30.53
C ALA A 169 -23.49 -7.19 30.10
N VAL A 170 -23.86 -8.04 31.07
CA VAL A 170 -24.72 -9.21 30.81
C VAL A 170 -26.08 -8.78 30.25
N ALA A 171 -26.66 -7.68 30.74
CA ALA A 171 -27.94 -7.17 30.23
C ALA A 171 -27.82 -6.67 28.77
N VAL A 172 -26.73 -5.97 28.44
CA VAL A 172 -26.42 -5.54 27.05
C VAL A 172 -26.32 -6.75 26.13
N LEU A 173 -25.59 -7.78 26.55
CA LEU A 173 -25.38 -9.00 25.77
C LEU A 173 -26.71 -9.73 25.50
N LYS A 174 -27.54 -9.91 26.54
CA LYS A 174 -28.86 -10.55 26.42
C LYS A 174 -29.81 -9.76 25.51
N SER A 175 -29.79 -8.44 25.60
CA SER A 175 -30.59 -7.57 24.71
C SER A 175 -30.20 -7.75 23.24
N CYS A 176 -28.89 -7.78 22.95
CA CYS A 176 -28.38 -8.05 21.60
C CYS A 176 -28.81 -9.44 21.09
N GLN A 177 -28.71 -10.48 21.94
CA GLN A 177 -29.18 -11.83 21.59
C GLN A 177 -30.69 -11.89 21.34
N GLN A 178 -31.50 -11.11 22.05
CA GLN A 178 -32.94 -11.03 21.83
C GLN A 178 -33.26 -10.35 20.49
N GLN A 179 -32.54 -9.29 20.12
CA GLN A 179 -32.68 -8.63 18.82
C GLN A 179 -32.43 -9.59 17.65
N LEU A 180 -31.42 -10.47 17.78
CA LEU A 180 -31.11 -11.48 16.75
C LEU A 180 -32.20 -12.54 16.56
N LYS A 181 -33.07 -12.76 17.56
CA LYS A 181 -34.17 -13.72 17.48
C LYS A 181 -35.46 -13.12 16.92
N GLN A 182 -35.51 -11.81 16.68
CA GLN A 182 -36.70 -11.17 16.11
C GLN A 182 -36.80 -11.48 14.60
N PRO A 183 -37.97 -11.92 14.11
CA PRO A 183 -38.17 -12.14 12.68
C PRO A 183 -38.01 -10.81 11.92
N SER A 184 -37.04 -10.78 11.00
CA SER A 184 -36.81 -9.63 10.11
C SER A 184 -37.69 -9.76 8.86
N ASN A 185 -38.33 -8.67 8.45
CA ASN A 185 -39.20 -8.63 7.28
C ASN A 185 -38.37 -8.34 6.02
N HIS A 186 -37.90 -9.39 5.34
CA HIS A 186 -37.14 -9.25 4.09
C HIS A 186 -38.05 -8.94 2.89
N ALA A 187 -37.57 -8.13 1.94
CA ALA A 187 -38.30 -7.86 0.69
C ALA A 187 -38.42 -9.13 -0.16
N SER A 188 -39.63 -9.42 -0.66
CA SER A 188 -39.86 -10.52 -1.62
C SER A 188 -39.28 -10.17 -3.00
N ALA A 189 -39.03 -11.20 -3.83
CA ALA A 189 -38.49 -11.02 -5.18
C ALA A 189 -39.34 -10.07 -6.05
N ASP A 190 -40.66 -10.02 -5.81
CA ASP A 190 -41.61 -9.16 -6.54
C ASP A 190 -41.45 -7.67 -6.22
N LEU A 191 -40.78 -7.34 -5.10
CA LEU A 191 -40.51 -5.97 -4.67
C LEU A 191 -39.15 -5.45 -5.16
N LEU A 192 -38.34 -6.30 -5.83
CA LEU A 192 -37.01 -5.95 -6.32
C LEU A 192 -37.04 -5.54 -7.81
N PRO A 193 -36.24 -4.55 -8.23
CA PRO A 193 -36.12 -4.18 -9.64
C PRO A 193 -35.68 -5.34 -10.54
N ALA A 194 -36.14 -5.37 -11.79
CA ALA A 194 -35.82 -6.43 -12.75
C ALA A 194 -34.31 -6.66 -12.97
N ILE A 195 -33.47 -5.65 -12.79
CA ILE A 195 -32.00 -5.80 -12.88
C ILE A 195 -31.41 -6.66 -11.75
N VAL A 196 -32.08 -6.73 -10.60
CA VAL A 196 -31.69 -7.56 -9.45
C VAL A 196 -32.31 -8.96 -9.56
N VAL A 197 -33.55 -9.03 -10.04
CA VAL A 197 -34.30 -10.30 -10.22
C VAL A 197 -33.83 -11.08 -11.45
N SER A 198 -33.43 -10.39 -12.52
CA SER A 198 -32.98 -10.97 -13.79
C SER A 198 -31.83 -10.13 -14.37
N PRO A 199 -30.65 -10.17 -13.72
CA PRO A 199 -29.52 -9.40 -14.17
C PRO A 199 -29.06 -9.82 -15.58
N PRO A 200 -28.76 -8.85 -16.47
CA PRO A 200 -28.36 -9.15 -17.85
C PRO A 200 -27.07 -9.99 -17.94
N TRP A 201 -26.17 -9.89 -16.95
CA TRP A 201 -24.93 -10.69 -16.90
C TRP A 201 -25.14 -12.18 -16.53
N LEU A 202 -26.34 -12.58 -16.11
CA LEU A 202 -26.73 -14.01 -16.00
C LEU A 202 -27.33 -14.55 -17.31
N SER A 203 -27.71 -13.67 -18.25
CA SER A 203 -28.23 -14.08 -19.54
C SER A 203 -27.08 -14.56 -20.44
N LYS A 204 -27.11 -15.83 -20.86
CA LYS A 204 -26.15 -16.37 -21.84
C LYS A 204 -26.43 -15.80 -23.24
N LYS A 205 -26.12 -14.53 -23.49
CA LYS A 205 -26.11 -13.99 -24.85
C LYS A 205 -24.97 -14.65 -25.65
N LYS A 206 -25.25 -14.98 -26.91
CA LYS A 206 -24.24 -15.48 -27.86
C LYS A 206 -23.23 -14.35 -28.08
N LYS A 207 -22.02 -14.48 -27.53
CA LYS A 207 -20.90 -13.58 -27.81
C LYS A 207 -20.60 -13.66 -29.31
N SER A 208 -20.74 -12.57 -30.05
CA SER A 208 -20.12 -12.45 -31.36
C SER A 208 -18.61 -12.42 -31.13
N PRO A 209 -17.85 -13.48 -31.50
CA PRO A 209 -16.44 -13.53 -31.16
C PRO A 209 -15.68 -12.53 -32.04
N ILE A 210 -15.01 -11.57 -31.42
CA ILE A 210 -13.95 -10.81 -32.11
C ILE A 210 -12.87 -11.83 -32.49
N PRO A 211 -12.48 -11.94 -33.77
CA PRO A 211 -11.46 -12.90 -34.19
C PRO A 211 -10.15 -12.60 -33.47
N VAL A 212 -9.46 -13.66 -33.04
CA VAL A 212 -8.15 -13.55 -32.40
C VAL A 212 -7.11 -13.48 -33.52
N LEU A 213 -6.40 -12.36 -33.60
CA LEU A 213 -5.37 -12.10 -34.59
C LEU A 213 -3.98 -12.06 -33.93
N ASP A 214 -2.97 -12.56 -34.62
CA ASP A 214 -1.57 -12.42 -34.21
C ASP A 214 -0.94 -11.32 -35.06
N LEU A 215 -0.87 -10.11 -34.49
CA LEU A 215 -0.40 -8.91 -35.18
C LEU A 215 0.91 -8.43 -34.54
N ALA A 216 1.86 -8.01 -35.36
CA ALA A 216 2.96 -7.18 -34.90
C ALA A 216 2.51 -5.71 -34.86
N PRO A 217 2.95 -4.89 -33.88
CA PRO A 217 2.73 -3.44 -33.93
C PRO A 217 3.27 -2.86 -35.25
N LEU A 218 2.51 -1.95 -35.86
CA LEU A 218 3.02 -1.23 -37.04
C LEU A 218 4.25 -0.41 -36.67
N ASN A 219 5.20 -0.32 -37.60
CA ASN A 219 6.34 0.57 -37.43
C ASN A 219 5.86 2.02 -37.42
N LEU A 220 6.04 2.68 -36.28
CA LEU A 220 5.77 4.09 -36.09
C LEU A 220 6.97 4.72 -35.40
N GLU A 221 7.50 5.79 -35.97
CA GLU A 221 8.68 6.46 -35.45
C GLU A 221 8.42 6.97 -34.03
N SER A 222 9.36 6.66 -33.12
CA SER A 222 9.29 7.13 -31.75
C SER A 222 9.69 8.61 -31.68
N ILE A 223 8.93 9.41 -30.94
CA ILE A 223 9.15 10.84 -30.80
C ILE A 223 9.70 11.12 -29.40
N CYS A 224 10.71 11.98 -29.32
CA CYS A 224 11.18 12.55 -28.07
C CYS A 224 11.05 14.06 -28.11
N THR A 225 10.33 14.63 -27.16
CA THR A 225 10.14 16.09 -27.07
C THR A 225 11.23 16.79 -26.27
N ILE A 226 12.23 16.05 -25.76
CA ILE A 226 13.35 16.62 -25.00
C ILE A 226 14.32 17.23 -26.00
N THR A 227 14.51 18.55 -25.92
CA THR A 227 15.48 19.25 -26.75
C THR A 227 16.91 19.10 -26.23
N ASP A 228 17.90 19.38 -27.09
CA ASP A 228 19.30 19.42 -26.68
C ASP A 228 19.59 20.44 -25.59
N THR A 229 18.91 21.58 -25.65
CA THR A 229 19.02 22.65 -24.67
C THR A 229 18.45 22.23 -23.34
N GLU A 230 17.22 21.71 -23.29
CA GLU A 230 16.60 21.23 -22.06
C GLU A 230 17.42 20.09 -21.43
N ALA A 231 17.91 19.14 -22.23
CA ALA A 231 18.74 18.05 -21.72
C ALA A 231 20.04 18.57 -21.07
N LYS A 232 20.69 19.57 -21.67
CA LYS A 232 21.91 20.21 -21.12
C LYS A 232 21.60 21.05 -19.88
N GLU A 233 20.53 21.83 -19.92
CA GLU A 233 20.06 22.63 -18.77
C GLU A 233 19.72 21.74 -17.58
N PHE A 234 19.04 20.61 -17.80
CA PHE A 234 18.75 19.65 -16.75
C PHE A 234 20.02 19.02 -16.18
N GLN A 235 21.02 18.69 -17.00
CA GLN A 235 22.30 18.20 -16.51
C GLN A 235 23.03 19.23 -15.64
N THR A 236 22.99 20.51 -16.02
CA THR A 236 23.61 21.59 -15.23
C THR A 236 22.82 21.96 -13.98
N HIS A 237 21.49 21.89 -13.99
CA HIS A 237 20.65 22.24 -12.85
C HIS A 237 20.59 21.11 -11.81
N TRP A 238 20.79 19.86 -12.23
CA TRP A 238 20.86 18.71 -11.33
C TRP A 238 22.27 18.43 -10.76
N ASP A 239 23.20 19.38 -10.88
CA ASP A 239 24.50 19.39 -10.17
C ASP A 239 24.37 19.46 -8.62
N TRP A 240 23.16 19.44 -8.06
CA TRP A 240 22.87 19.68 -6.64
C TRP A 240 22.66 18.41 -5.76
N GLU A 241 22.79 17.18 -6.29
CA GLU A 241 22.96 15.96 -5.47
C GLU A 241 24.27 15.23 -5.81
N PRO A 242 24.97 14.69 -4.80
CA PRO A 242 26.41 14.91 -4.64
C PRO A 242 27.28 14.03 -5.54
N HIS A 243 28.26 14.70 -6.13
CA HIS A 243 29.46 14.23 -6.81
C HIS A 243 29.24 13.72 -8.23
N LYS A 244 29.61 14.58 -9.20
CA LYS A 244 30.37 14.12 -10.36
C LYS A 244 31.33 13.03 -9.85
N PRO A 245 31.20 11.79 -10.33
CA PRO A 245 32.02 10.70 -9.82
C PRO A 245 33.50 11.09 -9.92
N GLY A 246 34.28 10.70 -8.90
CA GLY A 246 35.73 10.85 -8.95
C GLY A 246 36.31 10.14 -10.18
N GLU A 247 37.53 10.50 -10.55
CA GLU A 247 38.17 9.91 -11.72
C GLU A 247 38.55 8.45 -11.45
N GLY A 248 38.29 7.57 -12.42
CA GLY A 248 38.64 6.15 -12.36
C GLY A 248 37.48 5.22 -11.96
N ALA A 249 37.70 3.92 -12.20
CA ALA A 249 36.68 2.88 -12.04
C ALA A 249 36.15 2.77 -10.60
N LYS A 250 37.04 2.88 -9.61
CA LYS A 250 36.70 2.74 -8.19
C LYS A 250 35.71 3.81 -7.72
N ASP A 251 35.98 5.07 -8.01
CA ASP A 251 35.14 6.20 -7.59
C ASP A 251 33.82 6.22 -8.37
N PHE A 252 33.83 5.80 -9.64
CA PHE A 252 32.61 5.63 -10.42
C PHE A 252 31.73 4.49 -9.88
N LEU A 253 32.31 3.34 -9.54
CA LEU A 253 31.55 2.25 -8.92
C LEU A 253 31.00 2.66 -7.55
N TYR A 254 31.75 3.45 -6.78
CA TYR A 254 31.27 4.02 -5.52
C TYR A 254 30.02 4.89 -5.73
N SER A 255 29.98 5.70 -6.79
CA SER A 255 28.82 6.54 -7.12
C SER A 255 27.62 5.72 -7.60
N LEU A 256 27.86 4.56 -8.24
CA LEU A 256 26.82 3.60 -8.63
C LEU A 256 26.21 2.81 -7.46
N GLY A 257 26.74 2.98 -6.24
CA GLY A 257 26.20 2.35 -5.03
C GLY A 257 27.13 1.32 -4.39
N TYR A 258 28.37 1.12 -4.86
CA TYR A 258 29.37 0.33 -4.13
C TYR A 258 29.91 1.11 -2.91
N ARG A 259 29.03 1.40 -1.96
CA ARG A 259 29.31 2.13 -0.73
C ARG A 259 28.52 1.55 0.44
N ARG A 260 28.95 0.40 0.95
CA ARG A 260 28.30 -0.22 2.11
C ARG A 260 28.93 0.27 3.41
N TRP A 261 28.10 0.66 4.37
CA TRP A 261 28.56 0.90 5.75
C TRP A 261 28.90 -0.43 6.42
N ASP A 262 30.12 -0.52 6.94
CA ASP A 262 30.56 -1.66 7.74
C ASP A 262 30.54 -1.31 9.22
N PHE A 263 29.73 -2.04 9.99
CA PHE A 263 29.52 -1.77 11.41
C PHE A 263 30.71 -2.22 12.27
N ASP A 264 31.51 -3.17 11.79
CA ASP A 264 32.68 -3.67 12.52
C ASP A 264 33.85 -2.67 12.46
N THR A 265 34.10 -2.11 11.27
CA THR A 265 35.20 -1.15 11.06
C THR A 265 34.77 0.32 11.14
N TYR A 266 33.46 0.60 11.25
CA TYR A 266 32.86 1.94 11.21
C TYR A 266 33.31 2.76 9.98
N LYS A 267 33.42 2.11 8.82
CA LYS A 267 33.86 2.71 7.56
C LYS A 267 33.00 2.26 6.39
N TYR A 268 32.99 3.07 5.33
CA TYR A 268 32.43 2.66 4.05
C TYR A 268 33.39 1.73 3.32
N ILE A 269 32.88 0.59 2.88
CA ILE A 269 33.58 -0.36 2.01
C ILE A 269 33.17 -0.07 0.57
N GLY A 270 34.16 0.10 -0.29
CA GLY A 270 34.00 0.33 -1.73
C GLY A 270 33.93 -0.94 -2.56
N ALA A 271 33.96 -0.79 -3.88
CA ALA A 271 34.07 -1.91 -4.81
C ALA A 271 35.36 -2.71 -4.58
N SER A 272 35.29 -4.04 -4.77
CA SER A 272 36.46 -4.92 -4.77
C SER A 272 37.24 -4.81 -6.08
N ASP A 273 38.50 -5.24 -6.08
CA ASP A 273 39.34 -5.27 -7.30
C ASP A 273 38.68 -6.08 -8.42
N SER A 274 38.04 -7.22 -8.10
CA SER A 274 37.29 -8.00 -9.07
C SER A 274 36.07 -7.28 -9.66
N ALA A 275 35.42 -6.40 -8.88
CA ALA A 275 34.33 -5.57 -9.39
C ALA A 275 34.87 -4.44 -10.30
N ILE A 276 36.05 -3.90 -9.99
CA ILE A 276 36.76 -2.94 -10.85
C ILE A 276 37.15 -3.63 -12.17
N ASP A 277 37.72 -4.83 -12.13
CA ASP A 277 38.09 -5.60 -13.32
C ASP A 277 36.86 -5.90 -14.20
N ALA A 278 35.73 -6.30 -13.60
CA ALA A 278 34.49 -6.55 -14.31
C ALA A 278 33.94 -5.27 -14.97
N TRP A 279 34.06 -4.13 -14.30
CA TRP A 279 33.68 -2.82 -14.84
C TRP A 279 34.53 -2.39 -16.04
N GLU A 280 35.85 -2.61 -15.98
CA GLU A 280 36.77 -2.28 -17.06
C GLU A 280 36.58 -3.17 -18.29
N ARG A 281 36.24 -4.45 -18.08
CA ARG A 281 35.94 -5.41 -19.14
C ARG A 281 34.52 -5.31 -19.69
N GLU A 282 33.69 -4.41 -19.15
CA GLU A 282 32.25 -4.30 -19.45
C GLU A 282 31.48 -5.61 -19.20
N ASP A 283 31.94 -6.45 -18.26
CA ASP A 283 31.24 -7.65 -17.82
C ASP A 283 30.17 -7.29 -16.78
N PHE A 284 29.06 -6.74 -17.28
CA PHE A 284 27.96 -6.27 -16.43
C PHE A 284 27.25 -7.40 -15.69
N ALA A 285 27.26 -8.64 -16.22
CA ALA A 285 26.66 -9.78 -15.54
C ALA A 285 27.43 -10.13 -14.26
N THR A 286 28.76 -10.23 -14.35
CA THR A 286 29.62 -10.42 -13.19
C THR A 286 29.54 -9.23 -12.24
N LEU A 287 29.52 -8.00 -12.77
CA LEU A 287 29.39 -6.79 -11.95
C LEU A 287 28.09 -6.78 -11.12
N ILE A 288 26.96 -7.23 -11.69
CA ILE A 288 25.68 -7.35 -10.96
C ILE A 288 25.77 -8.41 -9.85
N GLN A 289 26.40 -9.55 -10.11
CA GLN A 289 26.58 -10.59 -9.10
C GLN A 289 27.44 -10.08 -7.93
N MET A 290 28.54 -9.38 -8.25
CA MET A 290 29.43 -8.79 -7.25
C MET A 290 28.73 -7.70 -6.43
N PHE A 291 27.86 -6.90 -7.05
CA PHE A 291 27.08 -5.89 -6.34
C PHE A 291 26.10 -6.52 -5.32
N LYS A 292 25.45 -7.63 -5.70
CA LYS A 292 24.57 -8.39 -4.80
C LYS A 292 25.35 -8.99 -3.63
N ALA A 293 26.53 -9.55 -3.89
CA ALA A 293 27.42 -10.06 -2.85
C ALA A 293 27.92 -8.94 -1.92
N HIS A 294 28.25 -7.77 -2.48
CA HIS A 294 28.70 -6.61 -1.73
C HIS A 294 27.64 -6.12 -0.73
N HIS A 295 26.35 -6.16 -1.08
CA HIS A 295 25.28 -5.68 -0.19
C HIS A 295 24.68 -6.73 0.74
N ALA A 296 25.02 -8.01 0.57
CA ALA A 296 24.48 -9.10 1.37
C ALA A 296 24.69 -8.85 2.89
N PRO A 297 23.69 -9.18 3.74
CA PRO A 297 22.41 -9.85 3.42
C PRO A 297 21.30 -8.91 2.92
N TYR A 298 21.57 -7.61 2.80
CA TYR A 298 20.61 -6.62 2.37
C TYR A 298 20.53 -6.53 0.84
N GLN A 299 19.40 -6.00 0.36
CA GLN A 299 19.25 -5.67 -1.05
C GLN A 299 19.78 -4.25 -1.28
N GLY A 300 20.90 -4.14 -2.00
CA GLY A 300 21.39 -2.86 -2.50
C GLY A 300 20.57 -2.35 -3.67
N GLU A 301 20.62 -1.04 -3.89
CA GLU A 301 20.01 -0.37 -5.05
C GLU A 301 21.10 0.33 -5.85
N TRP A 302 21.02 0.25 -7.18
CA TRP A 302 21.93 0.95 -8.07
C TRP A 302 21.59 2.44 -8.13
N HIS A 303 22.60 3.29 -7.96
CA HIS A 303 22.44 4.74 -7.98
C HIS A 303 22.83 5.28 -9.36
N LEU A 304 21.85 5.42 -10.26
CA LEU A 304 22.14 5.66 -11.68
C LEU A 304 22.32 7.13 -12.07
N ASN A 305 22.34 8.03 -11.09
CA ASN A 305 22.59 9.47 -11.29
C ASN A 305 23.91 9.75 -12.01
N SER A 306 24.87 8.81 -11.96
CA SER A 306 26.19 9.00 -12.58
C SER A 306 26.28 8.56 -14.05
N LEU A 307 25.28 7.88 -14.60
CA LEU A 307 25.29 7.41 -15.99
C LEU A 307 25.46 8.56 -17.02
N PRO A 308 24.87 9.75 -16.83
CA PRO A 308 25.09 10.89 -17.73
C PRO A 308 26.54 11.35 -17.86
N PHE A 309 27.44 10.97 -16.94
CA PHE A 309 28.87 11.31 -17.00
C PHE A 309 29.70 10.31 -17.80
N LEU A 310 29.10 9.20 -18.26
CA LEU A 310 29.77 8.24 -19.13
C LEU A 310 29.62 8.62 -20.61
N PRO A 311 30.51 8.13 -21.48
CA PRO A 311 30.24 8.13 -22.92
C PRO A 311 28.89 7.45 -23.21
N MET A 312 28.08 8.08 -24.07
CA MET A 312 26.69 7.68 -24.32
C MET A 312 26.54 6.18 -24.63
N GLN A 313 27.42 5.59 -25.43
CA GLN A 313 27.36 4.16 -25.76
C GLN A 313 27.56 3.25 -24.55
N LYS A 314 28.47 3.59 -23.63
CA LYS A 314 28.67 2.83 -22.39
C LYS A 314 27.47 2.99 -21.45
N ALA A 315 26.90 4.19 -21.38
CA ALA A 315 25.69 4.46 -20.60
C ALA A 315 24.46 3.68 -21.11
N ILE A 316 24.26 3.59 -22.43
CA ILE A 316 23.17 2.81 -23.05
C ILE A 316 23.28 1.33 -22.65
N LYS A 317 24.46 0.73 -22.87
CA LYS A 317 24.70 -0.67 -22.50
C LYS A 317 24.41 -0.88 -21.01
N LEU A 318 25.01 -0.06 -20.14
CA LEU A 318 24.84 -0.20 -18.71
C LEU A 318 23.38 -0.04 -18.27
N TRP A 319 22.66 0.93 -18.85
CA TRP A 319 21.25 1.14 -18.59
C TRP A 319 20.39 -0.06 -18.99
N GLU A 320 20.67 -0.70 -20.12
CA GLU A 320 19.96 -1.89 -20.58
C GLU A 320 20.04 -3.06 -19.57
N PHE A 321 21.19 -3.24 -18.92
CA PHE A 321 21.38 -4.25 -17.89
C PHE A 321 20.85 -3.81 -16.52
N LEU A 322 21.24 -2.62 -16.03
CA LEU A 322 20.93 -2.17 -14.68
C LEU A 322 19.47 -1.78 -14.48
N SER A 323 18.76 -1.39 -15.54
CA SER A 323 17.30 -1.12 -15.47
C SER A 323 16.48 -2.34 -15.05
N LYS A 324 17.03 -3.55 -15.16
CA LYS A 324 16.41 -4.81 -14.71
C LYS A 324 16.66 -5.08 -13.22
N GLU A 325 17.60 -4.40 -12.61
CA GLU A 325 17.95 -4.50 -11.18
C GLU A 325 17.27 -3.39 -10.36
N PRO A 326 17.22 -3.46 -9.01
CA PRO A 326 16.72 -2.36 -8.19
C PRO A 326 17.60 -1.12 -8.37
N HIS A 327 16.99 0.01 -8.69
CA HIS A 327 17.74 1.23 -9.02
C HIS A 327 16.93 2.50 -8.74
N THR A 328 17.64 3.63 -8.70
CA THR A 328 17.09 4.99 -8.66
C THR A 328 17.47 5.74 -9.94
N ALA A 329 16.99 6.99 -10.07
CA ALA A 329 17.47 7.95 -11.07
C ALA A 329 17.01 7.73 -12.54
N ILE A 330 15.76 7.31 -12.75
CA ILE A 330 15.18 7.13 -14.10
C ILE A 330 15.23 8.43 -14.92
N LYS A 331 14.81 9.54 -14.31
CA LYS A 331 14.69 10.85 -14.97
C LYS A 331 16.03 11.36 -15.53
N PRO A 332 17.11 11.52 -14.74
CA PRO A 332 18.38 12.03 -15.27
C PRO A 332 18.97 11.11 -16.35
N VAL A 333 18.85 9.78 -16.20
CA VAL A 333 19.30 8.82 -17.22
C VAL A 333 18.55 9.03 -18.54
N MET A 334 17.23 9.15 -18.50
CA MET A 334 16.42 9.32 -19.72
C MET A 334 16.52 10.70 -20.35
N LEU A 335 16.81 11.75 -19.57
CA LEU A 335 17.13 13.06 -20.12
C LEU A 335 18.44 13.05 -20.92
N TYR A 336 19.43 12.27 -20.46
CA TYR A 336 20.70 12.09 -21.18
C TYR A 336 20.56 11.16 -22.40
N LEU A 337 20.01 9.97 -22.21
CA LEU A 337 19.95 8.93 -23.24
C LEU A 337 18.85 9.15 -24.28
N ARG A 338 17.76 9.84 -23.89
CA ARG A 338 16.57 10.05 -24.72
C ARG A 338 16.09 8.75 -25.36
N LEU A 339 15.78 8.75 -26.66
CA LEU A 339 15.31 7.56 -27.38
C LEU A 339 16.30 6.40 -27.34
N ALA A 340 17.61 6.67 -27.26
CA ALA A 340 18.61 5.61 -27.19
C ALA A 340 18.52 4.79 -25.89
N GLY A 341 17.90 5.34 -24.85
CA GLY A 341 17.64 4.67 -23.57
C GLY A 341 16.30 3.96 -23.47
N MET A 342 15.49 3.90 -24.54
CA MET A 342 14.11 3.43 -24.48
C MET A 342 13.99 1.97 -23.99
N SER A 343 14.89 1.08 -24.42
CA SER A 343 14.88 -0.33 -23.98
C SER A 343 15.00 -0.46 -22.46
N GLY A 344 15.98 0.22 -21.85
CA GLY A 344 16.13 0.25 -20.40
C GLY A 344 14.98 0.99 -19.69
N PHE A 345 14.41 2.02 -20.33
CA PHE A 345 13.25 2.72 -19.78
C PHE A 345 12.04 1.81 -19.64
N LEU A 346 11.77 0.94 -20.62
CA LEU A 346 10.67 -0.01 -20.54
C LEU A 346 10.81 -0.97 -19.36
N HIS A 347 12.02 -1.50 -19.11
CA HIS A 347 12.31 -2.33 -17.94
C HIS A 347 12.06 -1.57 -16.64
N SER A 348 12.59 -0.34 -16.56
CA SER A 348 12.50 0.50 -15.38
C SER A 348 11.05 0.94 -15.10
N PHE A 349 10.32 1.38 -16.12
CA PHE A 349 8.92 1.80 -16.03
C PHE A 349 8.02 0.66 -15.50
N SER A 350 8.26 -0.58 -15.93
CA SER A 350 7.52 -1.75 -15.42
C SER A 350 7.71 -1.96 -13.92
N ARG A 351 8.87 -1.57 -13.37
CA ARG A 351 9.22 -1.72 -11.96
C ARG A 351 8.76 -0.53 -11.12
N TYR A 352 8.97 0.68 -11.63
CA TYR A 352 8.73 1.94 -10.93
C TYR A 352 7.82 2.86 -11.75
N PRO A 353 6.55 2.48 -11.99
CA PRO A 353 5.66 3.24 -12.88
C PRO A 353 5.40 4.66 -12.35
N GLN A 354 5.45 4.88 -11.03
CA GLN A 354 5.27 6.18 -10.39
C GLN A 354 6.34 7.19 -10.83
N GLU A 355 7.61 6.79 -10.83
CA GLU A 355 8.73 7.60 -11.32
C GLU A 355 8.76 7.64 -12.84
N GLY A 356 8.41 6.52 -13.48
CA GLY A 356 8.37 6.38 -14.93
C GLY A 356 7.41 7.37 -15.60
N PHE A 357 6.23 7.64 -15.03
CA PHE A 357 5.26 8.58 -15.64
C PHE A 357 5.77 10.03 -15.72
N ALA A 358 6.61 10.47 -14.78
CA ALA A 358 7.24 11.79 -14.85
C ALA A 358 8.13 11.95 -16.10
N VAL A 359 8.61 10.83 -16.65
CA VAL A 359 9.49 10.77 -17.82
C VAL A 359 8.73 10.38 -19.09
N ALA A 360 7.76 9.48 -19.01
CA ALA A 360 7.01 8.98 -20.17
C ALA A 360 6.30 10.09 -20.94
N ASN A 361 5.92 11.19 -20.28
CA ASN A 361 5.31 12.35 -20.94
C ASN A 361 6.18 13.01 -22.00
N TYR A 362 7.49 12.75 -22.04
CA TYR A 362 8.39 13.27 -23.07
C TYR A 362 8.56 12.36 -24.30
N PHE A 363 8.00 11.15 -24.24
CA PHE A 363 8.22 10.12 -25.25
C PHE A 363 6.89 9.61 -25.82
N ALA A 364 6.79 9.64 -27.14
CA ALA A 364 5.76 8.92 -27.88
C ALA A 364 6.42 7.67 -28.48
N ALA A 365 6.21 6.51 -27.87
CA ALA A 365 6.73 5.23 -28.34
C ALA A 365 5.64 4.17 -28.22
N THR A 366 5.51 3.32 -29.24
CA THR A 366 4.46 2.29 -29.29
C THR A 366 4.64 1.24 -28.19
N GLU A 367 5.88 1.00 -27.80
CA GLU A 367 6.33 0.01 -26.82
C GLU A 367 5.96 0.41 -25.39
N LEU A 368 5.73 1.71 -25.14
CA LEU A 368 5.23 2.19 -23.84
C LEU A 368 3.74 1.89 -23.65
N ALA A 369 2.98 1.79 -24.74
CA ALA A 369 1.53 1.74 -24.68
C ALA A 369 0.98 0.58 -23.82
N PRO A 370 1.50 -0.68 -23.90
CA PRO A 370 1.05 -1.77 -23.05
C PRO A 370 1.24 -1.49 -21.54
N ALA A 371 2.37 -0.90 -21.15
CA ALA A 371 2.66 -0.57 -19.76
C ALA A 371 1.75 0.55 -19.25
N VAL A 372 1.51 1.57 -20.08
CA VAL A 372 0.59 2.67 -19.77
C VAL A 372 -0.86 2.17 -19.67
N ALA A 373 -1.31 1.30 -20.57
CA ALA A 373 -2.65 0.72 -20.51
C ALA A 373 -2.88 -0.13 -19.26
N ARG A 374 -1.86 -0.90 -18.84
CA ARG A 374 -1.90 -1.62 -17.55
C ARG A 374 -2.03 -0.65 -16.38
N ALA A 375 -1.27 0.45 -16.36
CA ALA A 375 -1.37 1.45 -15.32
C ALA A 375 -2.76 2.12 -15.29
N PHE A 376 -3.32 2.45 -16.45
CA PHE A 376 -4.67 3.00 -16.58
C PHE A 376 -5.74 2.08 -15.95
N ASN A 377 -5.72 0.79 -16.31
CA ASN A 377 -6.74 -0.15 -15.87
C ASN A 377 -6.55 -0.58 -14.41
N LYS A 378 -5.31 -0.93 -14.01
CA LYS A 378 -5.02 -1.63 -12.75
C LYS A 378 -4.53 -0.74 -11.61
N LEU A 379 -3.85 0.38 -11.90
CA LEU A 379 -3.18 1.19 -10.88
C LEU A 379 -3.99 2.45 -10.57
N LYS A 380 -4.88 2.37 -9.57
CA LYS A 380 -5.80 3.47 -9.19
C LYS A 380 -5.10 4.83 -9.05
N THR A 381 -3.90 4.86 -8.48
CA THR A 381 -3.15 6.10 -8.23
C THR A 381 -2.52 6.70 -9.49
N LEU A 382 -2.22 5.88 -10.50
CA LEU A 382 -1.55 6.30 -11.74
C LEU A 382 -2.50 6.37 -12.94
N ARG A 383 -3.79 6.08 -12.72
CA ARG A 383 -4.80 6.08 -13.77
C ARG A 383 -4.89 7.42 -14.49
N GLN A 384 -4.79 8.52 -13.75
CA GLN A 384 -4.87 9.85 -14.33
C GLN A 384 -3.62 10.17 -15.18
N ASP A 385 -2.42 9.85 -14.69
CA ASP A 385 -1.19 10.04 -15.46
C ASP A 385 -1.19 9.19 -16.74
N ALA A 386 -1.65 7.95 -16.64
CA ALA A 386 -1.81 7.07 -17.79
C ALA A 386 -2.82 7.63 -18.81
N ARG A 387 -3.97 8.14 -18.35
CA ARG A 387 -4.96 8.80 -19.20
C ARG A 387 -4.35 10.00 -19.92
N THR A 388 -3.60 10.84 -19.20
CA THR A 388 -2.92 12.01 -19.78
C THR A 388 -1.96 11.61 -20.90
N TRP A 389 -1.14 10.57 -20.70
CA TRP A 389 -0.24 10.09 -21.75
C TRP A 389 -0.99 9.53 -22.97
N LEU A 390 -2.03 8.73 -22.76
CA LEU A 390 -2.84 8.14 -23.83
C LEU A 390 -3.49 9.22 -24.72
N LEU A 391 -4.03 10.28 -24.11
CA LEU A 391 -4.64 11.40 -24.84
C LEU A 391 -3.59 12.32 -25.49
N LYS A 392 -2.38 12.40 -24.93
CA LYS A 392 -1.27 13.17 -25.51
C LYS A 392 -0.70 12.49 -26.75
N TYR A 393 -0.62 11.16 -26.75
CA TYR A 393 -0.02 10.37 -27.84
C TYR A 393 -0.97 9.26 -28.36
N PRO A 394 -2.16 9.62 -28.87
CA PRO A 394 -3.19 8.66 -29.24
C PRO A 394 -2.77 7.75 -30.40
N GLN A 395 -1.98 8.25 -31.35
CA GLN A 395 -1.49 7.46 -32.49
C GLN A 395 -0.53 6.34 -32.04
N HIS A 396 0.45 6.66 -31.19
CA HIS A 396 1.38 5.68 -30.61
C HIS A 396 0.68 4.72 -29.66
N ALA A 397 -0.28 5.22 -28.88
CA ALA A 397 -1.10 4.41 -27.99
C ALA A 397 -1.89 3.35 -28.78
N ILE A 398 -2.66 3.77 -29.79
CA ILE A 398 -3.47 2.85 -30.59
C ILE A 398 -2.58 1.84 -31.32
N THR A 399 -1.49 2.31 -31.94
CA THR A 399 -0.57 1.45 -32.71
C THR A 399 0.05 0.35 -31.83
N GLY A 400 0.45 0.68 -30.60
CA GLY A 400 1.01 -0.28 -29.65
C GLY A 400 -0.02 -1.20 -28.98
N LEU A 401 -1.28 -0.75 -28.83
CA LEU A 401 -2.33 -1.50 -28.14
C LEU A 401 -3.16 -2.41 -29.04
N LEU A 402 -3.31 -2.06 -30.32
CA LEU A 402 -4.17 -2.80 -31.24
C LEU A 402 -3.81 -4.30 -31.35
N PRO A 403 -2.52 -4.69 -31.44
CA PRO A 403 -2.14 -6.10 -31.38
C PRO A 403 -2.62 -6.84 -30.13
N SER A 404 -2.48 -6.23 -28.95
CA SER A 404 -2.92 -6.85 -27.69
C SER A 404 -4.44 -6.88 -27.57
N ALA A 405 -5.14 -5.88 -28.11
CA ALA A 405 -6.60 -5.80 -28.10
C ALA A 405 -7.28 -6.87 -28.97
N LEU A 406 -6.65 -7.25 -30.09
CA LEU A 406 -7.11 -8.28 -31.02
C LEU A 406 -6.44 -9.65 -30.79
N GLY A 407 -5.45 -9.72 -29.90
CA GLY A 407 -4.74 -10.94 -29.55
C GLY A 407 -5.51 -11.90 -28.63
N LYS A 408 -4.79 -12.81 -27.98
CA LYS A 408 -5.37 -13.83 -27.09
C LYS A 408 -6.05 -13.18 -25.86
N ALA A 409 -7.13 -13.80 -25.39
CA ALA A 409 -7.81 -13.38 -24.17
C ALA A 409 -6.88 -13.47 -22.95
N GLY A 410 -6.86 -12.42 -22.14
CA GLY A 410 -5.98 -12.30 -20.97
C GLY A 410 -5.83 -10.86 -20.50
N GLU A 411 -4.96 -10.64 -19.51
CA GLU A 411 -4.77 -9.32 -18.89
C GLU A 411 -4.32 -8.25 -19.90
N ALA A 412 -3.43 -8.59 -20.82
CA ALA A 412 -2.95 -7.65 -21.84
C ALA A 412 -4.10 -7.17 -22.74
N GLN A 413 -5.00 -8.07 -23.15
CA GLN A 413 -6.18 -7.74 -23.93
C GLN A 413 -7.16 -6.87 -23.13
N ASP A 414 -7.46 -7.25 -21.88
CA ASP A 414 -8.37 -6.48 -21.01
C ASP A 414 -7.87 -5.03 -20.83
N ASN A 415 -6.57 -4.86 -20.56
CA ASN A 415 -5.93 -3.55 -20.41
C ASN A 415 -5.96 -2.74 -21.72
N ALA A 416 -5.60 -3.37 -22.85
CA ALA A 416 -5.57 -2.71 -24.15
C ALA A 416 -6.97 -2.25 -24.58
N ARG A 417 -7.99 -3.12 -24.45
CA ARG A 417 -9.38 -2.78 -24.79
C ARG A 417 -9.95 -1.68 -23.89
N ALA A 418 -9.64 -1.68 -22.59
CA ALA A 418 -10.05 -0.61 -21.68
C ALA A 418 -9.45 0.74 -22.09
N ALA A 419 -8.16 0.78 -22.44
CA ALA A 419 -7.49 1.99 -22.90
C ALA A 419 -8.01 2.46 -24.28
N LEU A 420 -8.21 1.54 -25.23
CA LEU A 420 -8.78 1.88 -26.55
C LEU A 420 -10.21 2.42 -26.44
N ARG A 421 -11.05 1.85 -25.55
CA ARG A 421 -12.39 2.39 -25.29
C ARG A 421 -12.34 3.80 -24.74
N MET A 422 -11.46 4.05 -23.77
CA MET A 422 -11.27 5.40 -23.25
C MET A 422 -10.87 6.38 -24.38
N LEU A 423 -10.00 5.95 -25.30
CA LEU A 423 -9.64 6.77 -26.47
C LEU A 423 -10.84 7.00 -27.41
N ILE A 424 -11.67 5.98 -27.65
CA ILE A 424 -12.92 6.10 -28.44
C ILE A 424 -13.89 7.10 -27.79
N GLU A 425 -14.07 7.04 -26.47
CA GLU A 425 -14.90 7.98 -25.70
C GLU A 425 -14.36 9.42 -25.71
N ASN A 426 -13.11 9.63 -26.13
CA ASN A 426 -12.48 10.95 -26.31
C ASN A 426 -12.22 11.23 -27.81
N ASP A 427 -13.13 10.82 -28.69
CA ASP A 427 -13.17 11.13 -30.13
C ASP A 427 -12.02 10.58 -31.00
N HIS A 428 -11.26 9.58 -30.52
CA HIS A 428 -10.18 8.95 -31.30
C HIS A 428 -10.62 7.70 -32.09
N GLN A 429 -11.92 7.46 -32.25
CA GLN A 429 -12.44 6.37 -33.09
C GLN A 429 -11.96 6.43 -34.57
N PRO A 430 -11.97 7.59 -35.25
CA PRO A 430 -11.50 7.66 -36.65
C PRO A 430 -10.03 7.27 -36.79
N LEU A 431 -9.19 7.68 -35.83
CA LEU A 431 -7.77 7.35 -35.81
C LEU A 431 -7.54 5.84 -35.61
N LEU A 432 -8.38 5.19 -34.78
CA LEU A 432 -8.34 3.73 -34.62
C LEU A 432 -8.65 3.00 -35.93
N GLN A 433 -9.66 3.46 -36.68
CA GLN A 433 -10.02 2.89 -37.98
C GLN A 433 -8.93 3.13 -39.02
N GLU A 434 -8.34 4.32 -39.06
CA GLU A 434 -7.22 4.64 -39.95
C GLU A 434 -6.01 3.74 -39.69
N ILE A 435 -5.62 3.55 -38.43
CA ILE A 435 -4.51 2.66 -38.05
C ILE A 435 -4.83 1.20 -38.40
N ALA A 436 -6.07 0.76 -38.21
CA ALA A 436 -6.50 -0.58 -38.60
C ALA A 436 -6.37 -0.82 -40.11
N GLN A 437 -6.70 0.19 -40.94
CA GLN A 437 -6.56 0.12 -42.39
C GLN A 437 -5.10 0.00 -42.85
N ARG A 438 -4.15 0.61 -42.12
CA ARG A 438 -2.72 0.54 -42.44
C ARG A 438 -2.13 -0.88 -42.36
N TYR A 439 -2.80 -1.83 -41.69
CA TYR A 439 -2.41 -3.24 -41.72
C TYR A 439 -2.65 -3.91 -43.08
N ASN A 440 -3.45 -3.30 -43.98
CA ASN A 440 -3.84 -3.85 -45.28
C ASN A 440 -4.47 -5.26 -45.21
N LEU A 441 -5.16 -5.56 -44.10
CA LEU A 441 -5.84 -6.83 -43.86
C LEU A 441 -7.32 -6.57 -43.53
N PRO A 442 -8.28 -7.08 -44.33
CA PRO A 442 -9.71 -6.85 -44.07
C PRO A 442 -10.14 -7.41 -42.72
N GLU A 443 -9.55 -8.54 -42.30
CA GLU A 443 -9.80 -9.17 -41.00
C GLU A 443 -9.53 -8.23 -39.82
N VAL A 444 -8.53 -7.35 -39.91
CA VAL A 444 -8.19 -6.38 -38.87
C VAL A 444 -9.27 -5.31 -38.77
N THR A 445 -9.75 -4.81 -39.93
CA THR A 445 -10.83 -3.81 -39.96
C THR A 445 -12.15 -4.40 -39.45
N ASP A 446 -12.48 -5.64 -39.83
CA ASP A 446 -13.65 -6.34 -39.34
C ASP A 446 -13.59 -6.57 -37.82
N ALA A 447 -12.42 -6.95 -37.30
CA ALA A 447 -12.21 -7.14 -35.87
C ALA A 447 -12.33 -5.82 -35.08
N VAL A 448 -11.85 -4.71 -35.64
CA VAL A 448 -12.01 -3.37 -35.03
C VAL A 448 -13.47 -2.92 -35.06
N ASN A 449 -14.20 -3.16 -36.15
CA ASN A 449 -15.63 -2.87 -36.21
C ASN A 449 -16.42 -3.72 -35.20
N ALA A 450 -16.06 -4.99 -35.04
CA ALA A 450 -16.64 -5.86 -34.01
C ALA A 450 -16.32 -5.35 -32.59
N LEU A 451 -15.12 -4.82 -32.35
CA LEU A 451 -14.74 -4.19 -31.08
C LEU A 451 -15.57 -2.94 -30.79
N LEU A 452 -15.83 -2.10 -31.80
CA LEU A 452 -16.66 -0.91 -31.69
C LEU A 452 -18.15 -1.21 -31.47
N ALA A 453 -18.64 -2.35 -31.99
CA ALA A 453 -20.02 -2.79 -31.85
C ALA A 453 -20.33 -3.47 -30.50
N LEU A 454 -19.34 -3.70 -29.63
CA LEU A 454 -19.55 -4.32 -28.32
C LEU A 454 -20.36 -3.41 -27.39
N ASP A 455 -21.43 -3.96 -26.81
CA ASP A 455 -22.19 -3.31 -25.74
C ASP A 455 -21.28 -3.03 -24.53
N PRO A 456 -21.24 -1.79 -23.99
CA PRO A 456 -20.55 -1.45 -22.75
C PRO A 456 -20.83 -2.43 -21.60
N LEU A 457 -22.06 -2.95 -21.49
CA LEU A 457 -22.52 -3.84 -20.42
C LEU A 457 -22.03 -5.29 -20.54
N ASP A 458 -21.62 -5.73 -21.73
CA ASP A 458 -21.13 -7.10 -21.96
C ASP A 458 -19.60 -7.23 -21.74
N ASN A 459 -18.95 -6.16 -21.24
CA ASN A 459 -17.52 -6.11 -20.98
C ASN A 459 -17.16 -6.64 -19.59
N HIS A 460 -17.12 -7.96 -19.48
CA HIS A 460 -16.60 -8.61 -18.28
C HIS A 460 -15.10 -8.85 -18.41
N PRO A 461 -14.31 -8.66 -17.32
CA PRO A 461 -12.90 -9.03 -17.33
C PRO A 461 -12.75 -10.51 -17.62
N THR A 462 -11.65 -10.90 -18.27
CA THR A 462 -11.39 -12.31 -18.63
C THR A 462 -11.35 -13.22 -17.39
N LYS A 463 -11.04 -12.65 -16.21
CA LYS A 463 -11.10 -13.30 -14.90
C LYS A 463 -12.10 -12.55 -14.01
N ASN A 464 -13.23 -13.18 -13.69
CA ASN A 464 -14.13 -12.64 -12.68
C ASN A 464 -13.42 -12.63 -11.31
N PRO A 465 -13.47 -11.53 -10.55
CA PRO A 465 -13.00 -11.54 -9.17
C PRO A 465 -13.81 -12.57 -8.39
N ASP A 466 -13.14 -13.32 -7.52
CA ASP A 466 -13.77 -14.31 -6.66
C ASP A 466 -14.83 -13.62 -5.78
N THR A 467 -16.10 -13.86 -6.08
CA THR A 467 -17.24 -13.23 -5.40
C THR A 467 -17.55 -13.89 -4.04
N SER A 468 -16.68 -14.79 -3.58
CA SER A 468 -16.77 -15.48 -2.29
C SER A 468 -16.64 -14.48 -1.12
N GLY A 469 -17.72 -13.74 -0.85
CA GLY A 469 -17.83 -12.80 0.26
C GLY A 469 -18.58 -11.49 -0.04
N LEU A 470 -18.85 -11.17 -1.32
CA LEU A 470 -19.64 -9.98 -1.66
C LEU A 470 -21.12 -10.34 -1.73
N LEU A 471 -21.82 -10.01 -0.63
CA LEU A 471 -23.27 -9.86 -0.53
C LEU A 471 -24.08 -11.09 -1.01
N SER A 472 -24.55 -11.90 -0.06
CA SER A 472 -25.84 -12.56 -0.27
C SER A 472 -26.85 -11.46 -0.58
N ALA A 473 -27.39 -11.45 -1.80
CA ALA A 473 -28.37 -10.47 -2.28
C ALA A 473 -29.73 -10.55 -1.56
N ILE A 474 -29.81 -11.18 -0.39
CA ILE A 474 -31.05 -11.51 0.32
C ILE A 474 -31.32 -10.54 1.50
N ALA A 475 -30.42 -9.61 1.81
CA ALA A 475 -30.58 -8.70 2.95
C ALA A 475 -30.76 -7.22 2.56
N LEU A 476 -31.61 -6.92 1.57
CA LEU A 476 -32.10 -5.55 1.35
C LEU A 476 -33.41 -5.38 2.13
N ASP A 477 -33.42 -4.46 3.10
CA ASP A 477 -34.65 -4.05 3.77
C ASP A 477 -35.62 -3.43 2.76
N ALA A 478 -36.92 -3.69 2.94
CA ALA A 478 -37.95 -3.06 2.12
C ALA A 478 -37.83 -1.52 2.20
N PRO A 479 -37.94 -0.79 1.07
CA PRO A 479 -37.90 0.67 1.10
C PRO A 479 -39.13 1.21 1.86
N GLY A 480 -38.92 1.56 3.13
CA GLY A 480 -39.89 2.33 3.90
C GLY A 480 -39.90 3.78 3.43
N ILE A 481 -41.02 4.23 2.87
CA ILE A 481 -41.24 5.65 2.56
C ILE A 481 -41.25 6.41 3.89
N LYS A 482 -40.12 7.00 4.28
CA LYS A 482 -40.10 8.04 5.32
C LYS A 482 -40.74 9.28 4.71
N SER A 483 -41.97 9.57 5.12
CA SER A 483 -42.61 10.87 4.90
C SER A 483 -41.69 11.97 5.43
N LYS A 484 -41.16 12.79 4.53
CA LYS A 484 -40.39 13.99 4.86
C LYS A 484 -41.28 15.00 5.59
N THR A 485 -40.80 15.50 6.72
CA THR A 485 -40.91 16.93 7.06
C THR A 485 -39.53 17.45 7.49
N PRO A 486 -39.26 18.74 7.25
CA PRO A 486 -37.91 19.22 6.99
C PRO A 486 -37.27 19.78 8.27
N ASN A 487 -35.98 19.55 8.45
CA ASN A 487 -35.13 20.54 9.10
C ASN A 487 -33.69 20.41 8.60
N HIS A 488 -33.14 21.56 8.25
CA HIS A 488 -31.80 21.77 7.75
C HIS A 488 -30.73 21.16 8.64
N CYS A 489 -29.76 20.47 8.02
CA CYS A 489 -28.35 20.72 8.29
C CYS A 489 -27.52 20.24 7.09
N GLN A 490 -26.75 21.16 6.53
CA GLN A 490 -25.85 20.94 5.40
C GLN A 490 -24.73 19.99 5.82
N ILE A 491 -24.49 18.95 5.02
CA ILE A 491 -23.25 18.15 5.07
C ILE A 491 -22.31 18.76 4.03
N ALA A 492 -21.25 19.41 4.50
CA ALA A 492 -20.10 19.76 3.69
C ALA A 492 -19.24 18.49 3.45
N PRO A 493 -18.69 18.26 2.24
CA PRO A 493 -17.77 17.17 2.00
C PRO A 493 -16.36 17.55 2.48
N SER A 494 -15.89 16.98 3.58
CA SER A 494 -14.47 17.05 3.94
C SER A 494 -13.68 16.01 3.15
N SER A 495 -13.15 16.46 2.02
CA SER A 495 -12.01 15.85 1.35
C SER A 495 -10.77 15.99 2.22
N THR A 496 -10.21 14.89 2.71
CA THR A 496 -8.82 14.90 3.18
C THR A 496 -8.12 13.64 2.67
N SER A 497 -7.46 13.80 1.53
CA SER A 497 -6.46 12.85 1.07
C SER A 497 -5.23 13.00 1.96
N VAL A 498 -4.89 11.98 2.73
CA VAL A 498 -3.60 11.91 3.42
C VAL A 498 -2.78 10.84 2.71
N LYS A 499 -1.76 11.32 1.99
CA LYS A 499 -0.69 10.52 1.38
C LYS A 499 0.14 9.91 2.51
N CYS A 500 0.46 8.62 2.41
CA CYS A 500 1.52 8.02 3.22
C CYS A 500 2.26 6.96 2.41
N SER A 501 3.57 7.19 2.22
CA SER A 501 4.52 6.28 1.59
C SER A 501 4.72 5.05 2.49
N ALA A 502 4.47 3.86 1.94
CA ALA A 502 4.79 2.62 2.62
C ALA A 502 6.26 2.24 2.34
N SER A 503 7.13 2.37 3.34
CA SER A 503 8.40 1.63 3.36
C SER A 503 8.23 0.47 4.33
N LEU A 504 8.03 -0.72 3.78
CA LEU A 504 8.03 -1.99 4.50
C LEU A 504 9.49 -2.46 4.61
N ARG A 505 10.08 -2.39 5.80
CA ARG A 505 11.24 -3.24 6.13
C ARG A 505 10.78 -4.32 7.10
N LYS A 506 10.91 -5.57 6.64
CA LYS A 506 10.80 -6.79 7.46
C LYS A 506 11.81 -6.71 8.59
N ILE A 507 11.36 -6.64 9.84
CA ILE A 507 12.19 -6.94 11.00
C ILE A 507 12.15 -8.45 11.18
N ARG A 508 13.29 -9.11 10.92
CA ARG A 508 13.57 -10.48 11.34
C ARG A 508 14.05 -10.42 12.79
N CYS A 509 13.56 -11.34 13.63
CA CYS A 509 13.99 -11.54 15.01
C CYS A 509 15.52 -11.45 15.16
N ILE A 510 15.99 -10.50 15.97
CA ILE A 510 17.33 -10.55 16.55
C ILE A 510 17.20 -11.36 17.85
N ARG A 511 17.40 -12.68 17.73
CA ARG A 511 17.75 -13.51 18.87
C ARG A 511 19.27 -13.47 18.99
N GLY A 512 19.79 -12.97 20.11
CA GLY A 512 21.18 -13.14 20.51
C GLY A 512 22.00 -11.86 20.51
N TYR A 513 21.75 -10.99 21.49
CA TYR A 513 22.77 -10.10 22.02
C TYR A 513 22.59 -10.06 23.54
N TYR A 514 23.49 -10.76 24.23
CA TYR A 514 24.07 -10.50 25.56
C TYR A 514 24.60 -11.83 26.14
N ARG A 515 25.89 -12.06 25.89
CA ARG A 515 26.85 -12.37 26.95
C ARG A 515 27.87 -11.26 26.96
#